data_AF-A0A6G0QQ13-F1
#
_entry.id   AF-A0A6G0QQ13-F1
#
_cell.length_a   1.000
_cell.length_b   1.000
_cell.length_c   1.000
_cell.angle_alpha   90.00
_cell.angle_beta   90.00
_cell.angle_gamma   90.00
#
_symmetry.space_group_name_H-M   'P 1'
#
loop_
_entity.id
_entity.type
_entity.pdbx_description
1 polymer ?
#
loop_
_entity_poly.entity_id
_entity_poly.type
_entity_poly.pdbx_seq_one_letter_code
_entity_poly.pdbx_strand_id
1 'polypeptide(L)'
;MILSSNVFRFMARELVEAAKRLCGGRIVFAHEGGYSETYVPFCGAAVLEELLGVHGVDKQIKDPFLSEVERWGYQELQEHQKKAVDRVVVSTNVRT
;
A
#
# COMPACT_ATOMS: atom_id res chain seq x y z
N MET A 1 4.34 0.84 12.74
CA MET A 1 3.88 0.25 11.46
C MET A 1 5.07 -0.48 10.85
N ILE A 2 4.84 -1.63 10.21
CA ILE A 2 5.91 -2.48 9.68
C ILE A 2 5.54 -2.80 8.23
N LEU A 3 5.77 -1.85 7.32
CA LEU A 3 5.32 -1.94 5.93
C LEU A 3 6.53 -1.95 5.00
N SER A 4 6.51 -2.86 4.02
CA SER A 4 7.50 -2.91 2.94
C SER A 4 7.01 -2.18 1.69
N SER A 5 7.90 -1.96 0.72
CA SER A 5 7.53 -1.43 -0.60
C SER A 5 6.45 -2.30 -1.29
N ASN A 6 6.45 -3.62 -1.09
CA ASN A 6 5.39 -4.52 -1.57
C ASN A 6 4.01 -4.20 -0.97
N VAL A 7 3.95 -3.80 0.30
CA VAL A 7 2.66 -3.42 0.92
C VAL A 7 2.14 -2.11 0.34
N PHE A 8 3.02 -1.13 0.09
CA PHE A 8 2.64 0.09 -0.62
C PHE A 8 2.19 -0.17 -2.06
N ARG A 9 2.86 -1.10 -2.76
CA ARG A 9 2.41 -1.58 -4.08
C ARG A 9 0.99 -2.15 -4.01
N PHE A 10 0.75 -3.06 -3.08
CA PHE A 10 -0.56 -3.67 -2.89
C PHE A 10 -1.65 -2.61 -2.64
N MET A 11 -1.43 -1.69 -1.71
CA MET A 11 -2.39 -0.61 -1.42
C MET A 11 -2.64 0.29 -2.63
N ALA A 12 -1.60 0.66 -3.38
CA ALA A 12 -1.74 1.47 -4.59
C ALA A 12 -2.56 0.74 -5.65
N ARG A 13 -2.29 -0.56 -5.87
CA ARG A 13 -3.04 -1.40 -6.80
C ARG A 13 -4.53 -1.46 -6.45
N GLU A 14 -4.86 -1.73 -5.18
CA GLU A 14 -6.26 -1.79 -4.73
C GLU A 14 -7.00 -0.46 -4.98
N LEU A 15 -6.33 0.67 -4.73
CA LEU A 15 -6.89 2.00 -4.98
C LEU A 15 -7.05 2.31 -6.47
N VAL A 16 -6.07 1.98 -7.30
CA VAL A 16 -6.13 2.15 -8.76
C VAL A 16 -7.27 1.31 -9.36
N GLU A 17 -7.41 0.06 -8.95
CA GLU A 17 -8.50 -0.81 -9.39
C GLU A 17 -9.87 -0.33 -8.88
N ALA A 18 -9.94 0.18 -7.65
CA ALA A 18 -11.15 0.84 -7.16
C ALA A 18 -11.51 2.08 -7.99
N ALA A 19 -10.52 2.91 -8.34
CA ALA A 19 -10.74 4.09 -9.16
C ALA A 19 -11.25 3.74 -10.57
N LYS A 20 -10.69 2.69 -11.20
CA LYS A 20 -11.18 2.16 -12.48
C LYS A 20 -12.67 1.78 -12.39
N ARG A 21 -13.07 1.08 -11.33
CA ARG A 21 -14.45 0.62 -11.12
C ARG A 21 -15.43 1.73 -10.74
N LEU A 22 -15.02 2.69 -9.93
CA LEU A 22 -15.93 3.63 -9.25
C LEU A 22 -15.92 5.04 -9.84
N CYS A 23 -14.82 5.46 -10.47
CA CYS A 23 -14.67 6.82 -10.99
C CYS A 23 -13.96 6.89 -12.34
N GLY A 24 -14.06 5.82 -13.16
CA GLY A 24 -13.51 5.79 -14.52
C GLY A 24 -11.99 5.99 -14.57
N GLY A 25 -11.28 5.50 -13.56
CA GLY A 25 -9.82 5.55 -13.45
C GLY A 25 -9.25 6.87 -12.95
N ARG A 26 -10.08 7.84 -12.54
CA ARG A 26 -9.60 9.13 -12.04
C ARG A 26 -9.11 9.01 -10.60
N ILE A 27 -7.80 9.10 -10.40
CA ILE A 27 -7.17 9.06 -9.07
C ILE A 27 -5.97 10.00 -9.04
N VAL A 28 -5.77 10.67 -7.90
CA VAL A 28 -4.59 11.50 -7.62
C VAL A 28 -4.01 11.03 -6.29
N PHE A 29 -2.69 10.77 -6.27
CA PHE A 29 -1.94 10.52 -5.05
C PHE A 29 -1.18 11.80 -4.71
N ALA A 30 -1.39 12.33 -3.49
CA ALA A 30 -0.62 13.44 -2.96
C ALA A 30 0.43 12.89 -1.99
N HIS A 31 1.69 13.28 -2.18
CA HIS A 31 2.76 12.89 -1.26
C HIS A 31 2.64 13.68 0.04
N GLU A 32 2.70 12.97 1.16
CA GLU A 32 2.55 13.55 2.50
C GLU A 32 3.87 13.40 3.28
N GLY A 33 3.90 12.54 4.30
CA GLY A 33 5.09 12.25 5.09
C GLY A 33 5.91 11.07 4.57
N GLY A 34 7.03 10.83 5.25
CA GLY A 34 7.99 9.79 4.92
C GLY A 34 9.36 10.22 5.40
N TYR A 35 9.82 9.68 6.52
CA TYR A 35 10.99 10.21 7.22
C TYR A 35 12.21 9.28 7.20
N SER A 36 12.08 8.10 6.57
CA SER A 36 13.23 7.25 6.27
C SER A 36 13.80 7.68 4.92
N GLU A 37 14.83 8.54 4.97
CA GLU A 37 15.55 9.00 3.78
C GLU A 37 15.99 7.83 2.88
N THR A 38 16.41 6.73 3.52
CA THR A 38 16.91 5.53 2.83
C THR A 38 15.83 4.61 2.26
N TYR A 39 14.60 4.64 2.77
CA TYR A 39 13.58 3.64 2.40
C TYR A 39 12.35 4.21 1.68
N VAL A 40 11.97 5.46 1.97
CA VAL A 40 10.83 6.13 1.30
C VAL A 40 10.92 6.10 -0.23
N PRO A 41 12.10 6.25 -0.88
CA PRO A 41 12.19 6.18 -2.34
C PRO A 41 11.64 4.87 -2.93
N PHE A 42 11.87 3.72 -2.28
CA PHE A 42 11.40 2.41 -2.76
C PHE A 42 9.90 2.23 -2.55
N CYS A 43 9.39 2.66 -1.40
CA CYS A 43 7.94 2.67 -1.13
C CYS A 43 7.19 3.57 -2.11
N GLY A 44 7.72 4.76 -2.39
CA GLY A 44 7.14 5.69 -3.36
C GLY A 44 7.21 5.18 -4.80
N ALA A 45 8.34 4.59 -5.21
CA ALA A 45 8.49 3.95 -6.51
C ALA A 45 7.44 2.86 -6.75
N ALA A 46 7.19 2.01 -5.75
CA ALA A 46 6.18 0.97 -5.84
C ALA A 46 4.76 1.51 -6.11
N VAL A 47 4.41 2.67 -5.54
CA VAL A 47 3.13 3.35 -5.81
C VAL A 47 3.09 3.91 -7.24
N LEU A 48 4.18 4.56 -7.67
CA LEU A 48 4.28 5.12 -9.03
C LEU A 48 4.21 4.04 -10.11
N GLU A 49 4.83 2.89 -9.88
CA GLU A 49 4.78 1.76 -10.80
C GLU A 49 3.35 1.24 -11.01
N GLU A 50 2.53 1.19 -9.95
CA GLU A 50 1.10 0.82 -10.09
C GLU A 50 0.29 1.88 -10.84
N LEU A 51 0.59 3.16 -10.63
CA LEU A 51 -0.02 4.26 -11.40
C LEU A 51 0.35 4.20 -12.90
N LEU A 52 1.56 3.75 -13.21
CA LEU A 52 2.08 3.60 -14.57
C LEU A 52 1.73 2.24 -15.22
N GLY A 53 1.12 1.31 -14.49
CA GLY A 53 0.81 -0.05 -14.97
C GLY A 53 2.05 -0.93 -15.16
N VAL A 54 3.11 -0.71 -14.38
CA VAL A 54 4.37 -1.46 -14.43
C VAL A 54 4.30 -2.67 -13.49
N HIS A 55 3.84 -3.80 -14.03
CA HIS A 55 3.73 -5.05 -13.25
C HIS A 55 4.81 -6.09 -13.55
N GLY A 56 5.63 -5.88 -14.59
CA GLY A 56 6.75 -6.76 -14.93
C GLY A 56 7.88 -6.60 -13.91
N VAL A 57 8.20 -7.65 -13.16
CA VAL A 57 9.22 -7.64 -12.09
C VAL A 57 10.60 -7.20 -12.60
N ASP A 58 10.90 -7.49 -13.87
CA ASP A 58 12.13 -7.07 -14.56
C ASP A 58 12.22 -5.55 -14.79
N LYS A 59 11.08 -4.86 -14.77
CA LYS A 59 10.96 -3.40 -14.98
C LYS A 59 10.79 -2.62 -13.68
N GLN A 60 10.57 -3.31 -12.56
CA GLN A 60 10.39 -2.69 -11.26
C GLN A 60 11.73 -2.29 -10.64
N ILE A 61 11.75 -1.18 -9.94
CA ILE A 61 12.88 -0.77 -9.10
C ILE A 61 13.03 -1.80 -7.98
N LYS A 62 14.20 -2.42 -7.92
CA LYS A 62 14.53 -3.40 -6.90
C LYS A 62 14.73 -2.71 -5.56
N ASP A 63 13.88 -3.07 -4.60
CA ASP A 63 14.04 -2.69 -3.20
C ASP A 63 15.09 -3.61 -2.52
N PRO A 64 16.26 -3.05 -2.12
CA PRO A 64 17.32 -3.84 -1.50
C PRO A 64 16.99 -4.27 -0.06
N PHE A 65 16.01 -3.65 0.60
CA PHE A 65 15.63 -3.94 1.98
C PHE A 65 14.43 -4.88 2.09
N LEU A 66 13.73 -5.13 0.97
CA LEU A 66 12.47 -5.88 0.94
C LEU A 66 12.54 -7.20 1.71
N SER A 67 13.53 -8.04 1.38
CA SER A 67 13.69 -9.36 1.99
C SER A 67 13.94 -9.32 3.49
N GLU A 68 14.53 -8.24 4.00
CA GLU A 68 14.78 -8.05 5.42
C GLU A 68 13.50 -7.59 6.12
N VAL A 69 12.82 -6.58 5.57
CA VAL A 69 11.59 -6.02 6.15
C VAL A 69 10.48 -7.08 6.21
N GLU A 70 10.35 -7.92 5.19
CA GLU A 70 9.36 -9.01 5.15
C GLU A 70 9.65 -10.13 6.16
N ARG A 71 10.88 -10.23 6.68
CA ARG A 71 11.25 -11.22 7.71
C ARG A 71 11.04 -10.72 9.13
N TRP A 72 10.80 -9.43 9.33
CA TRP A 72 10.50 -8.91 10.65
C TRP A 72 9.22 -9.56 11.19
N GLY A 73 9.16 -9.78 12.51
CA GLY A 73 7.96 -10.31 13.15
C GLY A 73 6.77 -9.35 13.02
N TYR A 74 5.59 -9.82 13.43
CA TYR A 74 4.35 -9.03 13.44
C TYR A 74 3.81 -8.60 12.05
N GLN A 75 4.15 -9.34 10.99
CA GLN A 75 3.53 -9.20 9.67
C GLN A 75 2.09 -9.76 9.63
N GLU A 76 1.83 -10.81 10.40
CA GLU A 76 0.48 -11.38 10.54
C GLU A 76 -0.48 -10.41 11.22
N LEU A 77 -1.76 -10.47 10.86
CA LEU A 77 -2.78 -9.63 11.49
C LEU A 77 -2.92 -9.99 12.96
N GLN A 78 -2.62 -9.03 13.84
CA GLN A 78 -2.74 -9.21 15.28
C GLN A 78 -4.17 -8.94 15.74
N GLU A 79 -4.62 -9.63 16.78
CA GLU A 79 -6.00 -9.52 17.28
C GLU A 79 -6.40 -8.08 17.65
N HIS A 80 -5.48 -7.30 18.23
CA HIS A 80 -5.75 -5.90 18.57
C HIS A 80 -5.86 -5.00 17.32
N GLN A 81 -5.10 -5.29 16.26
CA GLN A 81 -5.20 -4.60 14.97
C GLN A 81 -6.54 -4.93 14.32
N LYS A 82 -6.94 -6.21 14.34
CA LYS A 82 -8.24 -6.65 13.85
C LYS A 82 -9.38 -5.92 14.57
N LYS A 83 -9.35 -5.85 15.91
CA LYS A 83 -10.33 -5.10 16.69
C LYS A 83 -10.40 -3.62 16.31
N ALA A 84 -9.27 -2.99 15.99
CA ALA A 84 -9.26 -1.60 15.53
C ALA A 84 -9.95 -1.42 14.18
N VAL A 85 -9.71 -2.34 13.24
CA VAL A 85 -10.38 -2.36 11.92
C VAL A 85 -11.87 -2.68 12.07
N ASP A 86 -12.24 -3.70 12.83
CA ASP A 86 -13.64 -4.12 13.02
C ASP A 86 -14.50 -2.98 13.60
N ARG A 87 -13.93 -2.13 14.46
CA ARG A 87 -14.63 -0.96 15.03
C ARG A 87 -15.11 0.02 13.97
N VAL A 88 -14.36 0.23 12.89
CA VAL A 88 -14.76 1.15 11.83
C VAL A 88 -15.72 0.50 10.83
N VAL A 89 -15.62 -0.82 10.61
CA VAL A 89 -16.55 -1.58 9.75
C VAL A 89 -17.99 -1.52 10.29
N VAL A 90 -18.17 -1.67 11.60
CA VAL A 90 -19.50 -1.60 12.24
C VAL A 90 -20.13 -0.20 12.12
N SER A 91 -19.31 0.86 12.05
CA SER A 91 -19.78 2.24 11.91
C SER A 91 -20.25 2.60 10.49
N THR A 92 -19.83 1.82 9.48
CA THR A 92 -20.10 2.06 8.06
C THR A 92 -21.34 1.36 7.50
N ASN A 93 -22.24 0.81 8.34
CA ASN A 93 -23.62 0.49 7.93
C ASN A 93 -24.47 1.78 7.70
N VAL A 94 -23.87 2.77 7.04
CA VAL A 94 -24.54 3.96 6.55
C VAL A 94 -25.33 3.54 5.32
N ARG A 95 -26.64 3.42 5.56
CA ARG A 95 -27.76 3.32 4.61
C ARG A 95 -27.40 3.82 3.21
N THR A 96 -27.27 2.90 2.26
CA THR A 96 -27.66 3.14 0.86
C THR A 96 -29.16 3.02 0.73
#